data_AF-A0A0C2T051-F1
#
_entry.id   AF-A0A0C2T051-F1
#
_cell.length_a   1.000
_cell.length_b   1.000
_cell.length_c   1.000
_cell.angle_alpha   90.00
_cell.angle_beta   90.00
_cell.angle_gamma   90.00
#
_symmetry.space_group_name_H-M   'P 1'
#
loop_
_entity.id
_entity.type
_entity.pdbx_description
1 polymer ?
#
loop_
_entity_poly.entity_id
_entity_poly.type
_entity_poly.pdbx_seq_one_letter_code
_entity_poly.pdbx_strand_id
1 'polypeptide(L)'
;MKGIYKDYFPIVWKRSTFPTAGDYVLTATYKNQLVFVKPEVDNDTLTFPETWININLGQQTELIEDSDSATISFTNPTSGAGDKYIKVINKTPTPQTIGVGFDNGSSLPHILLVFDEIGSMYNVTAQFNPTLKAYITEDYQENSVLRGAIQTPVVWKQNLAALEETSNWKLERDPVSGQYSITTA
;
A
#
# COMPACT_ATOMS: atom_id res chain seq x y z
N MET A 1 23.07 6.13 23.19
CA MET A 1 22.06 6.12 22.10
C MET A 1 21.93 4.68 21.60
N LYS A 2 20.83 4.01 21.90
CA LYS A 2 20.55 2.63 21.46
C LYS A 2 19.87 2.71 20.09
N GLY A 3 20.48 2.07 19.08
CA GLY A 3 19.94 1.96 17.74
C GLY A 3 18.57 1.33 17.76
N ILE A 4 17.58 2.07 17.29
CA ILE A 4 16.20 1.62 17.12
C ILE A 4 16.24 0.73 15.88
N TYR A 5 16.15 -0.59 16.08
CA TYR A 5 16.21 -1.61 15.04
C TYR A 5 15.48 -1.18 13.76
N LYS A 6 16.24 -0.84 12.71
CA LYS A 6 15.73 -0.66 11.35
C LYS A 6 16.02 -1.92 10.55
N ASP A 7 15.62 -3.04 11.12
CA ASP A 7 15.65 -4.35 10.51
C ASP A 7 14.50 -4.43 9.51
N TYR A 8 14.70 -3.79 8.35
CA TYR A 8 13.79 -3.85 7.21
C TYR A 8 13.98 -5.19 6.50
N PHE A 9 13.61 -6.29 7.16
CA PHE A 9 13.56 -7.59 6.52
C PHE A 9 12.35 -7.62 5.58
N PRO A 10 12.46 -8.17 4.35
CA PRO A 10 11.26 -8.42 3.56
C PRO A 10 10.34 -9.33 4.37
N ILE A 11 9.19 -8.80 4.79
CA ILE A 11 8.18 -9.60 5.50
C ILE A 11 7.66 -10.61 4.49
N VAL A 12 8.04 -11.88 4.67
CA VAL A 12 7.42 -12.97 3.93
C VAL A 12 6.01 -13.13 4.48
N TRP A 13 5.06 -12.52 3.77
CA TRP A 13 3.67 -12.46 4.17
C TRP A 13 2.88 -13.71 3.76
N LYS A 14 3.37 -14.46 2.76
CA LYS A 14 2.76 -15.71 2.30
C LYS A 14 3.83 -16.69 1.81
N ARG A 15 3.64 -17.98 2.15
CA ARG A 15 4.45 -19.11 1.72
C ARG A 15 3.58 -20.13 1.00
N SER A 16 4.15 -20.81 0.02
CA SER A 16 3.55 -21.96 -0.66
C SER A 16 4.63 -22.88 -1.21
N THR A 17 4.30 -24.16 -1.35
CA THR A 17 5.11 -25.19 -1.99
C THR A 17 4.46 -25.56 -3.32
N PHE A 18 5.28 -25.82 -4.34
CA PHE A 18 4.82 -26.22 -5.67
C PHE A 18 5.36 -27.61 -6.03
N PRO A 19 4.59 -28.43 -6.76
CA PRO A 19 5.06 -29.71 -7.27
C PRO A 19 6.10 -29.50 -8.39
N THR A 20 6.84 -30.56 -8.72
CA THR A 20 7.85 -30.53 -9.79
C THR A 20 7.26 -30.29 -11.19
N ALA A 21 5.96 -30.56 -11.38
CA ALA A 21 5.23 -30.32 -12.62
C ALA A 21 3.72 -30.21 -12.36
N GLY A 22 3.00 -29.62 -13.31
CA GLY A 22 1.54 -29.48 -13.28
C GLY A 22 1.07 -28.11 -12.81
N ASP A 23 -0.25 -27.92 -12.86
CA ASP A 23 -0.89 -26.67 -12.48
C ASP A 23 -0.96 -26.55 -10.95
N TYR A 24 -0.71 -25.34 -10.45
CA TYR A 24 -0.79 -25.03 -9.03
C TYR A 24 -1.39 -23.63 -8.84
N VAL A 25 -2.17 -23.46 -7.77
CA VAL A 25 -2.85 -22.20 -7.46
C VAL A 25 -2.33 -21.63 -6.16
N LEU A 26 -1.89 -20.37 -6.20
CA LEU A 26 -1.59 -19.56 -5.02
C LEU A 26 -2.62 -18.44 -4.91
N THR A 27 -3.52 -18.54 -3.94
CA THR A 27 -4.49 -17.47 -3.65
C THR A 27 -3.93 -16.53 -2.62
N ALA A 28 -3.80 -15.23 -2.91
CA ALA A 28 -3.33 -14.26 -1.92
C ALA A 28 -4.28 -13.08 -1.84
N THR A 29 -4.73 -12.75 -0.62
CA THR A 29 -5.63 -11.61 -0.38
C THR A 29 -4.80 -10.44 0.10
N TYR A 30 -4.83 -9.35 -0.65
CA TYR A 30 -4.23 -8.08 -0.26
C TYR A 30 -5.33 -7.03 -0.17
N LYS A 31 -5.44 -6.41 1.00
CA LYS A 31 -6.33 -5.27 1.22
C LYS A 31 -5.47 -4.10 1.66
N ASN A 32 -5.39 -3.09 0.83
CA ASN A 32 -4.59 -1.89 1.02
C ASN A 32 -5.42 -0.67 0.64
N GLN A 33 -6.62 -0.58 1.19
CA GLN A 33 -7.49 0.53 0.90
C GLN A 33 -6.78 1.82 1.34
N LEU A 34 -6.33 2.62 0.38
CA LEU A 34 -5.74 3.91 0.67
C LEU A 34 -6.85 4.82 1.17
N VAL A 35 -6.46 5.73 2.03
CA VAL A 35 -7.39 6.66 2.67
C VAL A 35 -6.76 8.04 2.77
N PHE A 36 -7.53 9.07 2.46
CA PHE A 36 -7.24 10.43 2.92
C PHE A 36 -7.96 10.68 4.22
N VAL A 37 -7.27 11.35 5.13
CA VAL A 37 -7.75 11.59 6.49
C VAL A 37 -7.61 13.07 6.78
N LYS A 38 -8.60 13.67 7.43
CA LYS A 38 -8.45 14.96 8.11
C LYS A 38 -8.16 14.64 9.57
N PRO A 39 -6.89 14.67 10.01
CA PRO A 39 -6.58 14.39 11.40
C PRO A 39 -6.98 15.56 12.29
N GLU A 40 -7.28 15.22 13.53
CA GLU A 40 -7.20 16.10 14.68
C GLU A 40 -5.78 15.99 15.25
N VAL A 41 -5.09 17.13 15.33
CA VAL A 41 -3.76 17.24 15.89
C VAL A 41 -3.90 18.03 17.19
N ASP A 42 -3.59 17.39 18.32
CA ASP A 42 -3.53 18.04 19.62
C ASP A 42 -2.10 17.90 20.19
N ASN A 43 -1.47 19.03 20.53
CA ASN A 43 -0.10 19.08 21.05
C ASN A 43 0.90 18.20 20.26
N ASP A 44 0.94 18.39 18.93
CA ASP A 44 1.78 17.61 17.99
C ASP A 44 1.52 16.09 18.00
N THR A 45 0.42 15.66 18.59
CA THR A 45 0.00 14.26 18.67
C THR A 45 -1.27 14.05 17.85
N LEU A 46 -1.24 13.09 16.94
CA LEU A 46 -2.41 12.64 16.20
C LEU A 46 -3.34 11.89 17.15
N THR A 47 -4.49 12.47 17.46
CA THR A 47 -5.43 11.89 18.42
C THR A 47 -6.51 11.09 17.70
N PHE A 48 -7.27 11.69 16.78
CA PHE A 48 -8.36 11.02 16.05
C PHE A 48 -8.57 11.63 14.66
N PRO A 49 -9.05 10.87 13.66
CA PRO A 49 -9.47 11.44 12.39
C PRO A 49 -10.85 12.11 12.55
N GLU A 50 -10.94 13.40 12.22
CA GLU A 50 -12.20 14.16 12.16
C GLU A 50 -13.11 13.60 11.05
N THR A 51 -12.50 13.27 9.91
CA THR A 51 -13.16 12.59 8.79
C THR A 51 -12.13 11.84 7.94
N TRP A 52 -12.59 10.88 7.13
CA TRP A 52 -11.75 10.16 6.19
C TRP A 52 -12.54 9.67 4.97
N ILE A 53 -11.84 9.43 3.87
CA ILE A 53 -12.41 8.84 2.66
C ILE A 53 -11.46 7.82 2.05
N ASN A 54 -12.01 6.65 1.72
CA ASN A 54 -11.31 5.65 0.94
C ASN A 54 -11.08 6.18 -0.48
N ILE A 55 -9.87 5.98 -0.99
CA ILE A 55 -9.48 6.44 -2.32
C ILE A 55 -8.66 5.35 -3.03
N ASN A 56 -8.83 5.24 -4.34
CA ASN A 56 -8.07 4.31 -5.18
C ASN A 56 -7.06 5.06 -6.05
N LEU A 57 -6.05 4.35 -6.54
CA LEU A 57 -5.13 4.90 -7.54
C LEU A 57 -5.88 5.45 -8.75
N GLY A 58 -5.39 6.57 -9.29
CA GLY A 58 -6.05 7.30 -10.38
C GLY A 58 -7.13 8.26 -9.92
N GLN A 59 -7.60 8.16 -8.68
CA GLN A 59 -8.67 8.99 -8.15
C GLN A 59 -8.18 10.24 -7.41
N GLN A 60 -9.03 11.25 -7.45
CA GLN A 60 -8.91 12.48 -6.69
C GLN A 60 -10.19 12.76 -5.88
N THR A 61 -10.03 13.48 -4.77
CA THR A 61 -11.13 13.98 -3.94
C THR A 61 -10.88 15.44 -3.56
N GLU A 62 -11.86 16.11 -2.98
CA GLU A 62 -11.77 17.47 -2.47
C GLU A 62 -12.11 17.48 -0.98
N LEU A 63 -11.31 18.19 -0.18
CA LEU A 63 -11.65 18.49 1.21
C LEU A 63 -12.45 19.80 1.21
N ILE A 64 -13.72 19.73 1.56
CA ILE A 64 -14.65 20.87 1.55
C ILE A 64 -15.09 21.21 2.97
N GLU A 65 -15.48 22.45 3.16
CA GLU A 65 -16.14 22.94 4.37
C GLU A 65 -17.57 23.33 3.98
N ASP A 66 -18.55 22.74 4.67
CA ASP A 66 -19.96 23.08 4.50
C ASP A 66 -20.21 24.47 5.09
N SER A 67 -20.72 25.40 4.26
CA SER A 67 -20.88 26.80 4.66
C SER A 67 -21.91 27.04 5.76
N ASP A 68 -22.86 26.13 5.93
CA ASP A 68 -23.98 26.30 6.85
C ASP A 68 -23.66 25.70 8.23
N SER A 69 -22.85 24.66 8.26
CA SER A 69 -22.49 23.91 9.48
C SER A 69 -21.03 24.02 9.90
N ALA A 70 -20.16 24.61 9.06
CA ALA A 70 -18.70 24.60 9.21
C ALA A 70 -18.10 23.18 9.32
N THR A 71 -18.84 22.16 8.85
CA THR A 71 -18.38 20.76 8.90
C THR A 71 -17.40 20.49 7.77
N ILE A 72 -16.24 19.92 8.10
CA ILE A 72 -15.25 19.50 7.11
C ILE A 72 -15.54 18.08 6.65
N SER A 73 -15.56 17.86 5.33
CA SER A 73 -15.77 16.54 4.74
C SER A 73 -15.01 16.37 3.44
N PHE A 74 -14.73 15.11 3.07
CA PHE A 74 -14.23 14.80 1.74
C PHE A 74 -15.39 14.54 0.78
N THR A 75 -15.26 14.99 -0.46
CA THR A 75 -16.19 14.62 -1.53
C THR A 75 -15.98 13.17 -1.96
N ASN A 76 -16.97 12.60 -2.64
CA ASN A 76 -16.80 11.29 -3.27
C ASN A 76 -15.62 11.30 -4.26
N PRO A 77 -14.74 10.28 -4.24
CA PRO A 77 -13.61 10.21 -5.16
C PRO A 77 -14.07 10.16 -6.63
N THR A 78 -13.35 10.86 -7.50
CA THR A 78 -13.54 10.87 -8.95
C THR A 78 -12.23 10.57 -9.66
N SER A 79 -12.26 10.10 -10.90
CA SER A 79 -11.03 9.93 -11.69
C SER A 79 -10.37 11.27 -12.00
N GLY A 80 -9.05 11.36 -11.97
CA GLY A 80 -8.34 12.59 -12.37
C GLY A 80 -6.95 12.82 -11.76
N ALA A 81 -6.46 11.93 -10.89
CA ALA A 81 -5.12 12.06 -10.31
C ALA A 81 -3.99 11.50 -11.21
N GLY A 82 -4.34 10.67 -12.20
CA GLY A 82 -3.40 9.88 -12.99
C GLY A 82 -3.09 8.53 -12.34
N ASP A 83 -2.89 7.48 -13.15
CA ASP A 83 -3.00 6.06 -12.76
C ASP A 83 -2.13 5.58 -11.59
N LYS A 84 -1.10 6.35 -11.21
CA LYS A 84 -0.16 5.99 -10.14
C LYS A 84 -0.31 6.83 -8.89
N TYR A 85 -1.24 7.77 -8.90
CA TYR A 85 -1.38 8.78 -7.87
C TYR A 85 -2.77 8.74 -7.24
N ILE A 86 -2.80 9.14 -5.98
CA ILE A 86 -4.00 9.62 -5.32
C ILE A 86 -3.84 11.11 -5.08
N LYS A 87 -4.93 11.86 -5.12
CA LYS A 87 -4.90 13.30 -4.94
C LYS A 87 -6.04 13.80 -4.07
N VAL A 88 -5.75 14.77 -3.24
CA VAL A 88 -6.78 15.57 -2.59
C VAL A 88 -6.49 17.04 -2.72
N ILE A 89 -7.51 17.82 -3.05
CA ILE A 89 -7.44 19.28 -3.17
C ILE A 89 -8.08 19.87 -1.92
N ASN A 90 -7.37 20.77 -1.24
CA ASN A 90 -8.00 21.55 -0.19
C ASN A 90 -8.91 22.62 -0.81
N LYS A 91 -10.23 22.49 -0.66
CA LYS A 91 -11.22 23.46 -1.10
C LYS A 91 -11.79 24.29 0.06
N THR A 92 -11.29 24.11 1.28
CA THR A 92 -11.66 24.96 2.41
C THR A 92 -11.05 26.36 2.26
N PRO A 93 -11.63 27.40 2.87
CA PRO A 93 -11.08 28.75 2.84
C PRO A 93 -9.75 28.89 3.58
N THR A 94 -9.49 28.03 4.58
CA THR A 94 -8.29 28.07 5.43
C THR A 94 -7.32 26.94 5.10
N PRO A 95 -6.03 27.06 5.48
CA PRO A 95 -5.10 25.94 5.40
C PRO A 95 -5.54 24.76 6.27
N GLN A 96 -5.33 23.53 5.78
CA GLN A 96 -5.75 22.31 6.46
C GLN A 96 -4.60 21.32 6.60
N THR A 97 -4.64 20.53 7.67
CA THR A 97 -3.82 19.33 7.79
C THR A 97 -4.50 18.16 7.10
N ILE A 98 -3.75 17.41 6.29
CA ILE A 98 -4.25 16.26 5.55
C ILE A 98 -3.31 15.07 5.77
N GLY A 99 -3.88 13.93 6.15
CA GLY A 99 -3.20 12.66 6.32
C GLY A 99 -3.43 11.69 5.17
N VAL A 100 -2.47 10.80 4.94
CA VAL A 100 -2.57 9.65 4.03
C VAL A 100 -2.28 8.38 4.83
N GLY A 101 -3.06 7.32 4.60
CA GLY A 101 -2.93 6.09 5.35
C GLY A 101 -3.58 4.88 4.70
N PHE A 102 -3.90 3.89 5.54
CA PHE A 102 -4.63 2.69 5.16
C PHE A 102 -5.86 2.45 6.03
N ASP A 103 -6.97 2.12 5.38
CA ASP A 103 -8.19 1.63 6.02
C ASP A 103 -8.23 0.09 5.97
N ASN A 104 -8.28 -0.54 7.14
CA ASN A 104 -8.39 -2.00 7.26
C ASN A 104 -9.86 -2.47 7.36
N GLY A 105 -10.81 -1.54 7.53
CA GLY A 105 -12.25 -1.80 7.56
C GLY A 105 -12.82 -2.29 8.89
N SER A 106 -12.01 -2.40 9.95
CA SER A 106 -12.43 -2.83 11.29
C SER A 106 -12.11 -1.83 12.40
N SER A 107 -11.41 -0.74 12.09
CA SER A 107 -10.96 0.29 13.03
C SER A 107 -10.87 1.64 12.33
N LEU A 108 -10.50 2.68 13.08
CA LEU A 108 -10.06 3.94 12.49
C LEU A 108 -8.90 3.70 11.51
N PRO A 109 -8.79 4.49 10.44
CA PRO A 109 -7.68 4.38 9.50
C PRO A 109 -6.34 4.61 10.17
N HIS A 110 -5.33 3.89 9.71
CA HIS A 110 -3.96 4.02 10.20
C HIS A 110 -3.21 5.05 9.35
N ILE A 111 -2.91 6.20 9.94
CA ILE A 111 -2.25 7.33 9.27
C ILE A 111 -0.75 7.04 9.16
N LEU A 112 -0.18 7.23 7.97
CA LEU A 112 1.24 7.01 7.69
C LEU A 112 2.01 8.29 7.43
N LEU A 113 1.39 9.25 6.74
CA LEU A 113 1.96 10.54 6.40
C LEU A 113 0.96 11.62 6.76
N VAL A 114 1.47 12.74 7.24
CA VAL A 114 0.70 13.94 7.55
C VAL A 114 1.35 15.13 6.87
N PHE A 115 0.53 15.97 6.28
CA PHE A 115 0.91 17.20 5.62
C PHE A 115 0.15 18.35 6.26
N ASP A 116 0.88 19.24 6.93
CA ASP A 116 0.32 20.41 7.59
C ASP A 116 0.27 21.63 6.66
N GLU A 117 -0.57 22.60 7.03
CA GLU A 117 -0.67 23.91 6.37
C GLU A 117 -0.92 23.84 4.85
N ILE A 118 -1.69 22.86 4.38
CA ILE A 118 -2.09 22.78 2.98
C ILE A 118 -3.06 23.92 2.69
N GLY A 119 -2.56 24.99 2.05
CA GLY A 119 -3.36 26.17 1.76
C GLY A 119 -4.57 25.90 0.88
N SER A 120 -5.50 26.87 0.85
CA SER A 120 -6.67 26.79 -0.02
C SER A 120 -6.27 26.63 -1.50
N MET A 121 -6.96 25.74 -2.21
CA MET A 121 -6.72 25.32 -3.60
C MET A 121 -5.41 24.58 -3.88
N TYR A 122 -4.55 24.39 -2.87
CA TYR A 122 -3.40 23.48 -2.98
C TYR A 122 -3.83 22.02 -2.82
N ASN A 123 -2.92 21.10 -3.08
CA ASN A 123 -3.22 19.67 -3.06
C ASN A 123 -2.10 18.86 -2.42
N VAL A 124 -2.50 17.70 -1.88
CA VAL A 124 -1.62 16.60 -1.56
C VAL A 124 -1.75 15.57 -2.67
N THR A 125 -0.63 15.25 -3.32
CA THR A 125 -0.55 14.18 -4.31
C THR A 125 0.44 13.14 -3.81
N ALA A 126 -0.01 11.89 -3.64
CA ALA A 126 0.82 10.80 -3.18
C ALA A 126 0.90 9.72 -4.27
N GLN A 127 2.11 9.25 -4.54
CA GLN A 127 2.34 8.09 -5.40
C GLN A 127 2.33 6.83 -4.54
N PHE A 128 1.59 5.80 -4.95
CA PHE A 128 1.57 4.53 -4.23
C PHE A 128 1.82 3.35 -5.18
N ASN A 129 2.95 2.66 -4.96
CA ASN A 129 3.42 1.55 -5.79
C ASN A 129 3.69 0.31 -4.91
N PRO A 130 2.65 -0.44 -4.49
CA PRO A 130 2.82 -1.61 -3.66
C PRO A 130 3.57 -2.68 -4.46
N THR A 131 4.83 -2.93 -4.11
CA THR A 131 5.63 -3.89 -4.85
C THR A 131 5.54 -5.26 -4.17
N LEU A 132 4.98 -6.24 -4.88
CA LEU A 132 5.11 -7.64 -4.51
C LEU A 132 6.41 -8.21 -5.10
N LYS A 133 7.16 -8.96 -4.30
CA LYS A 133 8.36 -9.67 -4.72
C LYS A 133 8.22 -11.15 -4.38
N ALA A 134 8.62 -12.03 -5.28
CA ALA A 134 8.71 -13.46 -5.04
C ALA A 134 10.17 -13.91 -5.03
N TYR A 135 10.43 -14.93 -4.21
CA TYR A 135 11.72 -15.55 -4.01
C TYR A 135 11.49 -17.06 -3.98
N ILE A 136 12.47 -17.83 -4.46
CA ILE A 136 12.46 -19.30 -4.36
C ILE A 136 13.68 -19.71 -3.56
N THR A 137 13.52 -20.68 -2.67
CA THR A 137 14.58 -21.24 -1.83
C THR A 137 14.36 -22.74 -1.70
N GLU A 138 15.44 -23.51 -1.86
CA GLU A 138 15.45 -24.97 -1.66
C GLU A 138 15.77 -25.34 -0.20
N ASP A 139 16.36 -24.41 0.57
CA ASP A 139 16.98 -24.68 1.88
C ASP A 139 16.03 -24.51 3.08
N TYR A 140 14.74 -24.26 2.82
CA TYR A 140 13.81 -23.89 3.87
C TYR A 140 13.15 -25.09 4.55
N GLN A 141 13.38 -25.24 5.86
CA GLN A 141 12.78 -26.26 6.71
C GLN A 141 11.43 -25.80 7.25
N GLU A 142 10.40 -26.66 7.15
CA GLU A 142 9.09 -26.43 7.75
C GLU A 142 9.23 -26.13 9.26
N ASN A 143 8.60 -25.04 9.74
CA ASN A 143 8.71 -24.44 11.09
C ASN A 143 9.92 -23.54 11.38
N SER A 144 10.83 -23.29 10.44
CA SER A 144 11.88 -22.29 10.64
C SER A 144 11.34 -20.86 10.51
N VAL A 145 11.53 -20.01 11.53
CA VAL A 145 11.19 -18.59 11.38
C VAL A 145 12.25 -17.94 10.48
N LEU A 146 11.84 -17.36 9.36
CA LEU A 146 12.72 -16.51 8.54
C LEU A 146 13.02 -15.23 9.31
N ARG A 147 14.07 -15.26 10.14
CA ARG A 147 14.54 -14.12 10.95
C ARG A 147 15.58 -13.25 10.25
N GLY A 148 15.87 -13.53 8.98
CA GLY A 148 16.90 -12.83 8.20
C GLY A 148 16.47 -12.58 6.76
N ALA A 149 17.25 -11.77 6.06
CA ALA A 149 17.03 -11.50 4.65
C ALA A 149 17.06 -12.81 3.84
N ILE A 150 16.13 -12.94 2.90
CA ILE A 150 16.13 -14.04 1.93
C ILE A 150 17.41 -13.90 1.10
N GLN A 151 18.30 -14.88 1.21
CA GLN A 151 19.62 -14.88 0.56
C GLN A 151 19.53 -15.21 -0.93
N THR A 152 18.36 -15.65 -1.41
CA THR A 152 18.12 -15.92 -2.82
C THR A 152 17.70 -14.65 -3.56
N PRO A 153 18.10 -14.49 -4.83
CA PRO A 153 17.71 -13.34 -5.62
C PRO A 153 16.19 -13.31 -5.81
N VAL A 154 15.66 -12.09 -5.97
CA VAL A 154 14.25 -11.89 -6.37
C VAL A 154 14.07 -12.51 -7.76
N VAL A 155 13.24 -13.53 -7.86
CA VAL A 155 12.92 -14.18 -9.15
C VAL A 155 11.81 -13.45 -9.90
N TRP A 156 11.03 -12.64 -9.19
CA TRP A 156 9.89 -11.93 -9.75
C TRP A 156 9.48 -10.73 -8.90
N LYS A 157 9.04 -9.66 -9.55
CA LYS A 157 8.62 -8.42 -8.92
C LYS A 157 7.51 -7.78 -9.75
N GLN A 158 6.39 -7.43 -9.13
CA GLN A 158 5.31 -6.69 -9.77
C GLN A 158 4.69 -5.63 -8.87
N ASN A 159 4.06 -4.62 -9.49
CA ASN A 159 3.19 -3.71 -8.77
C ASN A 159 1.86 -4.42 -8.48
N LEU A 160 1.60 -4.69 -7.21
CA LEU A 160 0.42 -5.39 -6.72
C LEU A 160 -0.88 -4.67 -7.08
N ALA A 161 -0.86 -3.34 -7.18
CA ALA A 161 -2.03 -2.56 -7.59
C ALA A 161 -2.27 -2.61 -9.11
N ALA A 162 -1.32 -3.11 -9.90
CA ALA A 162 -1.45 -3.30 -11.34
C ALA A 162 -1.71 -4.77 -11.72
N LEU A 163 -1.79 -5.67 -10.73
CA LEU A 163 -2.14 -7.07 -10.98
C LEU A 163 -3.66 -7.19 -11.09
N GLU A 164 -4.11 -7.92 -12.10
CA GLU A 164 -5.50 -8.35 -12.20
C GLU A 164 -5.86 -9.30 -11.05
N GLU A 165 -7.15 -9.39 -10.72
CA GLU A 165 -7.65 -10.27 -9.65
C GLU A 165 -7.21 -11.73 -9.84
N THR A 166 -7.07 -12.16 -11.09
CA THR A 166 -6.49 -13.45 -11.48
C THR A 166 -5.40 -13.21 -12.53
N SER A 167 -4.21 -13.77 -12.31
CA SER A 167 -3.11 -13.72 -13.29
C SER A 167 -2.42 -15.08 -13.38
N ASN A 168 -2.00 -15.45 -14.59
CA ASN A 168 -1.35 -16.72 -14.86
C ASN A 168 0.15 -16.51 -15.10
N TRP A 169 0.95 -17.36 -14.48
CA TRP A 169 2.41 -17.28 -14.53
C TRP A 169 3.01 -18.66 -14.74
N LYS A 170 4.10 -18.71 -15.50
CA LYS A 170 4.88 -19.92 -15.72
C LYS A 170 6.12 -19.88 -14.81
N LEU A 171 6.29 -20.93 -14.01
CA LEU A 171 7.49 -21.15 -13.21
C LEU A 171 8.37 -22.19 -13.91
N GLU A 172 9.62 -21.83 -14.18
CA GLU A 172 10.60 -22.72 -14.80
C GLU A 172 11.88 -22.79 -14.00
N ARG A 173 12.56 -23.93 -14.07
CA ARG A 173 13.92 -24.12 -13.56
C ARG A 173 14.83 -24.40 -14.74
N ASP A 174 15.84 -23.58 -14.91
CA ASP A 174 16.88 -23.83 -15.90
C ASP A 174 17.61 -25.14 -15.55
N PRO A 175 17.62 -26.16 -16.42
CA PRO A 175 18.25 -27.43 -16.13
C PRO A 175 19.78 -27.35 -16.03
N VAL A 176 20.40 -26.30 -16.59
CA VAL A 176 21.86 -26.10 -16.60
C VAL A 176 22.30 -25.32 -15.36
N SER A 177 21.67 -24.16 -15.10
CA SER A 177 22.07 -23.29 -14.00
C SER A 177 21.36 -23.59 -12.68
N GLY A 178 20.25 -24.34 -12.71
CA GLY A 178 19.38 -24.57 -11.56
C GLY A 178 18.57 -23.34 -11.13
N GLN A 179 18.68 -22.22 -11.85
CA GLN A 179 17.98 -20.98 -11.50
C GLN A 179 16.49 -21.07 -11.84
N TYR A 180 15.68 -20.47 -10.98
CA TYR A 180 14.24 -20.37 -11.20
C TYR A 180 13.85 -19.02 -11.82
N SER A 181 12.85 -19.04 -12.70
CA SER A 181 12.25 -17.85 -13.31
C SER A 181 10.73 -17.92 -13.30
N ILE A 182 10.07 -16.78 -13.05
CA ILE A 182 8.62 -16.64 -13.19
C ILE A 182 8.35 -15.65 -14.32
N THR A 183 7.66 -16.10 -15.36
CA THR A 183 7.24 -15.26 -16.50
C THR A 183 5.73 -15.27 -16.64
N THR A 184 5.17 -14.25 -17.30
CA THR A 184 3.74 -14.30 -17.70
C THR A 184 3.52 -15.53 -18.57
N ALA A 185 2.41 -16.24 -18.32
CA ALA A 185 2.00 -17.39 -19.13
C ALA A 185 1.52 -16.95 -20.53
#